data_AF-W7D0D8-F1
#
_entry.id   AF-W7D0D8-F1
#
_cell.length_a   1.000
_cell.length_b   1.000
_cell.length_c   1.000
_cell.angle_alpha   90.00
_cell.angle_beta   90.00
_cell.angle_gamma   90.00
#
_symmetry.space_group_name_H-M   'P 1'
#
loop_
_entity.id
_entity.type
_entity.pdbx_description
1 polymer ?
#
loop_
_entity_poly.entity_id
_entity_poly.type
_entity_poly.pdbx_seq_one_letter_code
_entity_poly.pdbx_strand_id
1 'polypeptide(L)'
;MDKLKHKSDNQSVAPTATDVTLNGNTQTVLSAEANAGMGTWLDVYAGTDGNNENVSLYVPAGNLAGDYNSSITWTLEDSPSAE
;
A
#
# COMPACT_ATOMS: atom_id res chain seq x y z
N MET A 1 0.17 4.19 -8.48
CA MET A 1 -0.76 3.07 -8.19
C MET A 1 -1.77 2.84 -9.31
N ASP A 2 -2.22 1.59 -9.49
CA ASP A 2 -3.30 1.24 -10.41
C ASP A 2 -4.62 1.19 -9.64
N LYS A 3 -5.68 1.75 -10.21
CA LYS A 3 -6.99 2.07 -9.58
C LYS A 3 -7.47 1.09 -8.49
N LEU A 4 -7.89 1.62 -7.34
CA LEU A 4 -8.48 0.87 -6.23
C LEU A 4 -9.62 -0.06 -6.68
N LYS A 5 -9.54 -1.32 -6.29
CA LYS A 5 -10.59 -2.32 -6.51
C LYS A 5 -11.53 -2.36 -5.30
N HIS A 6 -12.79 -2.67 -5.56
CA HIS A 6 -13.84 -2.77 -4.55
C HIS A 6 -14.91 -3.76 -5.03
N LYS A 7 -15.78 -4.21 -4.12
CA LYS A 7 -16.98 -4.94 -4.54
C LYS A 7 -17.91 -4.02 -5.32
N SER A 8 -18.55 -4.52 -6.37
CA SER A 8 -19.38 -3.73 -7.28
C SER A 8 -20.62 -3.09 -6.62
N ASP A 9 -21.01 -3.57 -5.44
CA ASP A 9 -22.14 -3.06 -4.65
C ASP A 9 -21.70 -2.04 -3.57
N ASN A 10 -20.41 -1.68 -3.52
CA ASN A 10 -19.93 -0.67 -2.58
C ASN A 10 -20.45 0.72 -2.98
N GLN A 11 -21.24 1.34 -2.09
CA GLN A 11 -21.84 2.66 -2.28
C GLN A 11 -21.05 3.78 -1.57
N SER A 12 -20.02 3.43 -0.79
CA SER A 12 -19.20 4.42 -0.10
C SER A 12 -18.27 5.14 -1.07
N VAL A 13 -17.96 6.40 -0.74
CA VAL A 13 -16.88 7.14 -1.41
C VAL A 13 -15.57 6.42 -1.17
N ALA A 14 -14.80 6.21 -2.24
CA ALA A 14 -13.52 5.53 -2.17
C ALA A 14 -12.51 6.26 -1.27
N PRO A 15 -11.69 5.54 -0.49
CA PRO A 15 -10.53 6.12 0.16
C PRO A 15 -9.54 6.62 -0.89
N THR A 16 -8.65 7.51 -0.47
CA THR A 16 -7.50 7.97 -1.26
C THR A 16 -6.33 7.02 -1.02
N ALA A 17 -5.75 6.51 -2.11
CA ALA A 17 -4.51 5.75 -2.05
C ALA A 17 -3.30 6.68 -2.26
N THR A 18 -2.21 6.45 -1.55
CA THR A 18 -0.97 7.25 -1.64
C THR A 18 0.18 6.36 -2.10
N ASP A 19 0.96 6.83 -3.08
CA ASP A 19 2.20 6.16 -3.47
C ASP A 19 3.21 6.23 -2.31
N VAL A 20 3.75 5.07 -1.92
CA VAL A 20 4.74 4.97 -0.84
C VAL A 20 6.05 4.40 -1.36
N THR A 21 7.17 4.89 -0.80
CA THR A 21 8.48 4.30 -1.02
C THR A 21 8.86 3.53 0.23
N LEU A 22 9.08 2.20 0.13
CA LEU A 22 9.42 1.38 1.29
C LEU A 22 10.68 1.93 1.98
N ASN A 23 10.54 2.29 3.26
CA ASN A 23 11.60 2.81 4.10
C ASN A 23 11.28 2.54 5.58
N GLY A 24 12.15 2.99 6.50
CA GLY A 24 12.00 2.73 7.94
C GLY A 24 10.93 3.55 8.66
N ASN A 25 10.21 4.44 7.97
CA ASN A 25 9.19 5.32 8.55
C ASN A 25 7.77 4.84 8.22
N THR A 26 6.85 5.10 9.14
CA THR A 26 5.41 4.91 8.92
C THR A 26 4.93 5.82 7.79
N GLN A 27 4.15 5.25 6.86
CA GLN A 27 3.54 5.98 5.75
C GLN A 27 2.08 5.55 5.61
N THR A 28 1.21 6.52 5.35
CA THR A 28 -0.20 6.27 5.05
C THR A 28 -0.33 5.74 3.63
N VAL A 29 -0.95 4.57 3.48
CA VAL A 29 -1.20 3.96 2.16
C VAL A 29 -2.62 4.20 1.70
N LEU A 30 -3.58 4.18 2.61
CA LEU A 30 -5.00 4.42 2.37
C LEU A 30 -5.54 5.36 3.45
N SER A 31 -6.27 6.39 3.06
CA SER A 31 -6.99 7.28 3.98
C SER A 31 -8.40 7.55 3.48
N ALA A 32 -9.33 7.75 4.41
CA ALA A 32 -10.71 8.11 4.10
C ALA A 32 -11.12 9.31 4.95
N GLU A 33 -11.85 10.23 4.32
CA GLU A 33 -12.50 11.33 5.03
C GLU A 33 -13.66 10.84 5.89
N ALA A 34 -14.15 11.70 6.79
CA ALA A 34 -15.34 11.40 7.58
C ALA A 34 -16.52 10.98 6.67
N ASN A 35 -17.16 9.86 7.01
CA ASN A 35 -18.25 9.23 6.25
C ASN A 35 -17.85 8.63 4.87
N ALA A 36 -16.56 8.48 4.58
CA ALA A 36 -16.05 7.77 3.40
C ALA A 36 -15.38 6.43 3.79
N GLY A 37 -14.94 5.65 2.79
CA GLY A 37 -14.12 4.47 3.02
C GLY A 37 -14.84 3.24 3.57
N MET A 38 -16.16 3.27 3.75
CA MET A 38 -16.92 2.10 4.19
C MET A 38 -16.86 0.99 3.12
N GLY A 39 -16.80 -0.26 3.57
CA GLY A 39 -16.69 -1.43 2.70
C GLY A 39 -15.25 -1.91 2.51
N THR A 40 -15.06 -2.82 1.55
CA THR A 40 -13.75 -3.42 1.26
C THR A 40 -13.11 -2.75 0.07
N TRP A 41 -11.91 -2.21 0.29
CA TRP A 41 -11.07 -1.59 -0.71
C TRP A 41 -9.77 -2.39 -0.82
N LEU A 42 -9.33 -2.61 -2.05
CA LEU A 42 -8.10 -3.33 -2.36
C LEU A 42 -7.23 -2.46 -3.25
N ASP A 43 -6.08 -2.07 -2.71
CA ASP A 43 -5.00 -1.47 -3.49
C ASP A 43 -4.20 -2.57 -4.18
N VAL A 44 -4.01 -2.41 -5.49
CA VAL A 44 -3.34 -3.40 -6.32
C VAL A 44 -2.18 -2.75 -7.04
N TYR A 45 -0.97 -3.18 -6.68
CA TYR A 45 0.21 -2.94 -7.48
C TYR A 45 0.16 -3.83 -8.72
N ALA A 46 -0.48 -3.35 -9.78
CA ALA A 46 -0.55 -4.08 -11.04
C ALA A 46 0.85 -4.37 -11.58
N GLY A 47 1.04 -5.53 -12.19
CA GLY A 47 2.32 -5.97 -12.71
C GLY A 47 2.22 -7.40 -13.23
N THR A 48 3.34 -7.92 -13.72
CA THR A 48 3.42 -9.31 -14.15
C THR A 48 3.81 -10.17 -12.95
N ASP A 49 3.16 -11.31 -12.78
CA ASP A 49 3.55 -12.27 -11.73
C ASP A 49 5.02 -12.70 -11.93
N GLY A 50 5.79 -12.68 -10.85
CA GLY A 50 7.25 -12.88 -10.89
C GLY A 50 8.08 -11.75 -11.51
N ASN A 51 7.47 -10.69 -12.05
CA ASN A 51 8.15 -9.51 -12.62
C ASN A 51 7.30 -8.24 -12.48
N ASN A 52 7.14 -7.77 -11.24
CA ASN A 52 6.38 -6.55 -10.95
C ASN A 52 7.33 -5.36 -10.75
N GLU A 53 7.50 -4.54 -11.78
CA GLU A 53 8.37 -3.35 -11.72
C GLU A 53 7.89 -2.29 -10.72
N ASN A 54 6.61 -2.33 -10.32
CA ASN A 54 6.05 -1.43 -9.30
C ASN A 54 6.39 -1.86 -7.87
N VAL A 55 6.97 -3.05 -7.67
CA VAL A 55 7.40 -3.58 -6.37
C VAL A 55 8.83 -4.10 -6.50
N SER A 56 9.81 -3.27 -6.20
CA SER A 56 11.23 -3.61 -6.34
C SER A 56 12.01 -3.42 -5.04
N LEU A 57 13.00 -4.29 -4.81
CA LEU A 57 14.03 -4.14 -3.78
C LEU A 57 15.37 -3.95 -4.48
N TYR A 58 15.90 -2.73 -4.44
CA TYR A 58 17.21 -2.44 -5.02
C TYR A 58 18.32 -2.78 -4.02
N VAL A 59 19.20 -3.72 -4.41
CA VAL A 59 20.42 -4.07 -3.66
C VAL A 59 21.64 -3.62 -4.47
N PRO A 60 22.44 -2.65 -3.99
CA PRO A 60 23.62 -2.18 -4.71
C PRO A 60 24.67 -3.28 -4.91
N ALA A 61 25.34 -3.28 -6.06
CA ALA A 61 26.47 -4.16 -6.34
C ALA A 61 27.64 -3.87 -5.36
N GLY A 62 28.26 -4.93 -4.83
CA GLY A 62 29.38 -4.85 -3.89
C GLY A 62 29.02 -5.16 -2.43
N ASN A 63 27.73 -5.31 -2.11
CA ASN A 63 27.32 -5.79 -0.79
C ASN A 63 27.39 -7.33 -0.69
N LEU A 64 28.02 -7.75 0.41
CA LEU A 64 28.44 -9.12 0.76
C LEU A 64 27.34 -10.18 0.64
N ALA A 65 27.78 -11.43 0.51
CA ALA A 65 26.96 -12.62 0.66
C ALA A 65 26.14 -12.54 1.96
N GLY A 66 24.82 -12.70 1.85
CA GLY A 66 23.88 -12.64 2.97
C GLY A 66 22.43 -12.62 2.49
N ASP A 67 21.51 -12.91 3.39
CA ASP A 67 20.07 -12.90 3.10
C ASP A 67 19.50 -11.48 3.25
N TYR A 68 18.85 -10.98 2.20
CA TYR A 68 18.17 -9.69 2.21
C TYR A 68 16.66 -9.92 2.36
N ASN A 69 16.12 -9.52 3.50
CA ASN A 69 14.70 -9.65 3.80
C ASN A 69 14.09 -8.26 3.99
N SER A 70 12.95 -8.00 3.34
CA SER A 70 12.09 -6.84 3.63
C SER A 70 10.81 -7.34 4.27
N SER A 71 10.43 -6.77 5.40
CA SER A 71 9.15 -7.06 6.07
C SER A 71 8.30 -5.81 6.03
N ILE A 72 7.08 -5.93 5.50
CA ILE A 72 6.09 -4.86 5.53
C ILE A 72 5.10 -5.19 6.63
N THR A 73 5.07 -4.34 7.66
CA THR A 73 4.07 -4.42 8.73
C THR A 73 2.92 -3.48 8.40
N TRP A 74 1.71 -4.02 8.33
CA TRP A 74 0.50 -3.25 8.11
C TRP A 74 -0.27 -3.11 9.43
N THR A 75 -0.65 -1.88 9.76
CA THR A 75 -1.53 -1.57 10.88
C THR A 75 -2.82 -0.97 10.34
N LEU A 76 -3.96 -1.46 10.82
CA LEU A 76 -5.26 -0.83 10.56
C LEU A 76 -5.62 0.02 11.78
N GLU A 77 -5.80 1.31 11.57
CA GLU A 77 -6.29 2.23 12.59
C GLU A 77 -7.73 2.63 12.27
N ASP A 78 -8.62 2.49 13.26
CA ASP A 78 -10.05 2.83 13.18
C ASP A 78 -10.34 4.24 13.71
N SER A 79 -9.30 4.92 14.23
CA SER A 79 -9.39 6.29 14.70
C SER A 79 -9.20 7.23 13.50
N PRO A 80 -10.06 8.24 13.28
CA PRO A 80 -9.74 9.30 12.34
C PRO A 80 -8.39 9.91 12.74
N SER A 81 -7.47 10.05 11.78
CA SER A 81 -6.18 10.68 12.02
C SER A 81 -6.42 12.05 12.62
N ALA A 82 -6.08 12.22 13.90
CA ALA A 82 -6.24 13.49 14.58
C ALA A 82 -5.48 14.59 13.81
N GLU A 83 -6.17 15.70 13.57
CA GLU A 83 -5.67 16.92 12.94
C GLU A 83 -4.52 17.57 13.73
#